data_AF-A0A5J5WWB8-F1
#
_entry.id   AF-A0A5J5WWB8-F1
#
_cell.length_a   1.000
_cell.length_b   1.000
_cell.length_c   1.000
_cell.angle_alpha   90.00
_cell.angle_beta   90.00
_cell.angle_gamma   90.00
#
_symmetry.space_group_name_H-M   'P 1'
#
loop_
_entity.id
_entity.type
_entity.pdbx_description
1 polymer ?
#
loop_
_entity_poly.entity_id
_entity_poly.type
_entity_poly.pdbx_seq_one_letter_code
_entity_poly.pdbx_strand_id
1 'polypeptide(L)'
;MCPLRINGSPNGNVKTLESAGTIFEAEDSDILLRIMERPRAINVSFEERPSNELLSNHFECLSPHGRRSGFNSPRSYTSFEAHAMVGEAWENMKRSIFYYRRQPVGTVAAMDHSVEELNYDQVFVRDFVPSALAFLMNGEEEVVKNFLLKTLHLQSWEKMIDQFKLGEGVMPASFKVIHNPVRNREILIADFGESAIGRVAPVDSGFWWIILLRAYTRHTGDSSLAEMPECQRGMRLILTLCLSEAFDTFPTLLCADGCCMIDRRMGVYGYPIEIQALFFMALRCALLLLKQDQEGKEFIERIVKRLHALSFHMRNYFWLDLKQLNDIYRYKTEEYSHTAVNKFNVMPDSLPDWVFDFMPTRGGYFIGNVSPARMDFRWFCLGNCVAILSSLATPEQASAIMDLIESRWDELVGEMPLKICYPALESHEWRIVTGCDPKNTRWSYHNGGSWPVLLWLLTAACIKTGAPTNCETCHRTC
;
A
#
# COMPACT_ATOMS: atom_id res chain seq x y z
N MET A 1 41.41 14.51 59.70
CA MET A 1 40.46 14.94 60.74
C MET A 1 39.33 13.92 60.81
N CYS A 2 39.23 13.18 61.90
CA CYS A 2 37.98 12.59 62.38
C CYS A 2 37.50 13.49 63.55
N PRO A 3 36.22 13.50 63.99
CA PRO A 3 35.50 12.26 64.32
C PRO A 3 33.94 12.21 64.29
N LEU A 4 33.44 10.96 64.25
CA LEU A 4 32.38 10.31 65.07
C LEU A 4 30.90 10.75 65.05
N ARG A 5 30.01 9.79 64.69
CA ARG A 5 29.03 9.03 65.55
C ARG A 5 27.99 8.36 64.61
N ILE A 6 27.82 7.04 64.48
CA ILE A 6 27.42 5.96 65.41
C ILE A 6 26.03 6.20 66.07
N ASN A 7 24.94 5.61 65.53
CA ASN A 7 24.23 4.40 66.03
C ASN A 7 22.74 4.31 65.64
N GLY A 8 22.26 3.09 65.33
CA GLY A 8 20.95 2.60 65.78
C GLY A 8 19.87 2.28 64.72
N SER A 9 19.67 0.98 64.43
CA SER A 9 18.36 0.39 64.05
C SER A 9 17.70 -0.21 65.32
N PRO A 10 16.46 -0.77 65.35
CA PRO A 10 15.42 -0.93 64.32
C PRO A 10 13.97 -0.60 64.81
N ASN A 11 12.98 -0.90 63.94
CA ASN A 11 11.53 -1.12 64.17
C ASN A 11 10.54 0.02 63.86
N GLY A 12 9.58 -0.30 62.97
CA GLY A 12 8.18 0.13 63.14
C GLY A 12 7.39 0.49 61.87
N ASN A 13 6.63 -0.48 61.36
CA ASN A 13 5.35 -0.37 60.64
C ASN A 13 5.27 0.01 59.15
N VAL A 14 5.21 -1.05 58.33
CA VAL A 14 4.07 -1.46 57.48
C VAL A 14 3.18 -0.32 56.94
N LYS A 15 3.31 -0.05 55.63
CA LYS A 15 2.17 0.17 54.73
C LYS A 15 2.44 -0.53 53.40
N THR A 16 1.66 -1.58 53.17
CA THR A 16 1.48 -2.33 51.92
C THR A 16 1.05 -1.37 50.80
N LEU A 17 1.77 -1.38 49.68
CA LEU A 17 1.33 -0.81 48.42
C LEU A 17 0.82 -1.98 47.57
N GLU A 18 -0.50 -2.17 47.54
CA GLU A 18 -1.15 -3.17 46.69
C GLU A 18 -1.05 -2.75 45.23
N SER A 19 -0.48 -3.65 44.44
CA SER A 19 -0.55 -3.70 42.99
C SER A 19 -1.95 -4.21 42.61
N ALA A 20 -2.82 -3.33 42.11
CA ALA A 20 -3.93 -3.71 41.23
C ALA A 20 -3.33 -3.85 39.82
N GLY A 21 -3.27 -5.01 39.18
CA GLY A 21 -4.36 -5.97 38.99
C GLY A 21 -4.91 -5.76 37.59
N THR A 22 -4.23 -6.32 36.59
CA THR A 22 -4.62 -6.37 35.18
C THR A 22 -5.98 -7.04 35.00
N ILE A 23 -7.00 -6.26 34.63
CA ILE A 23 -8.33 -6.77 34.27
C ILE A 23 -8.39 -6.80 32.74
N PHE A 24 -8.04 -7.94 32.14
CA PHE A 24 -8.55 -8.41 30.84
C PHE A 24 -8.21 -9.90 30.70
N GLU A 25 -8.82 -10.73 31.53
CA GLU A 25 -9.11 -12.11 31.17
C GLU A 25 -10.49 -12.49 31.75
N ALA A 26 -11.33 -13.04 30.86
CA ALA A 26 -12.61 -13.74 31.06
C ALA A 26 -13.92 -12.96 30.76
N GLU A 27 -14.71 -13.59 29.87
CA GLU A 27 -16.17 -13.51 29.67
C GLU A 27 -16.75 -12.41 28.74
N ASP A 28 -16.42 -12.49 27.44
CA ASP A 28 -17.19 -11.85 26.37
C ASP A 28 -18.09 -12.86 25.66
N SER A 29 -19.36 -12.91 26.07
CA SER A 29 -20.45 -13.34 25.17
C SER A 29 -21.85 -12.87 25.60
N ASP A 30 -22.04 -12.34 26.82
CA ASP A 30 -23.38 -12.01 27.34
C ASP A 30 -23.68 -10.51 27.53
N ILE A 31 -22.73 -9.61 27.28
CA ILE A 31 -22.94 -8.16 27.47
C ILE A 31 -23.54 -7.47 26.21
N LEU A 32 -23.37 -8.06 25.03
CA LEU A 32 -23.85 -7.49 23.75
C LEU A 32 -25.38 -7.56 23.55
N LEU A 33 -26.12 -8.28 24.40
CA LEU A 33 -27.58 -8.49 24.25
C LEU A 33 -28.45 -7.64 25.20
N ARG A 34 -27.88 -6.78 26.05
CA ARG A 34 -28.67 -6.00 27.04
C ARG A 34 -28.66 -4.47 26.88
N ILE A 35 -28.13 -3.93 25.79
CA ILE A 35 -28.20 -2.48 25.50
C ILE A 35 -29.10 -2.23 24.28
N MET A 36 -30.34 -2.72 24.36
CA MET A 36 -31.41 -2.36 23.44
C MET A 36 -32.64 -1.91 24.22
N GLU A 37 -32.60 -0.71 24.81
CA GLU A 37 -33.82 0.01 25.16
C GLU A 37 -33.69 1.51 24.81
N ARG A 38 -34.57 1.95 23.91
CA ARG A 38 -34.72 3.34 23.45
C ARG A 38 -35.15 4.27 24.59
N PRO A 39 -34.88 5.57 24.46
CA PRO A 39 -36.04 6.49 24.41
C PRO A 39 -35.99 7.55 23.31
N ARG A 40 -37.17 8.14 23.10
CA ARG A 40 -37.64 9.04 22.03
C ARG A 40 -36.90 10.38 21.94
N ALA A 41 -36.81 10.94 20.74
CA ALA A 41 -36.40 12.32 20.49
C ALA A 41 -37.58 13.21 20.07
N ILE A 42 -37.55 14.44 20.57
CA ILE A 42 -38.49 15.55 20.43
C ILE A 42 -38.12 16.38 19.19
N ASN A 43 -39.12 16.87 18.45
CA ASN A 43 -38.97 17.80 17.33
C ASN A 43 -38.57 19.20 17.79
N VAL A 44 -37.56 19.81 17.15
CA VAL A 44 -37.44 21.27 17.01
C VAL A 44 -36.80 21.59 15.66
N SER A 45 -37.47 22.45 14.88
CA SER A 45 -37.01 23.08 13.64
C SER A 45 -36.16 24.32 13.90
N PHE A 46 -35.19 24.65 13.04
CA PHE A 46 -35.01 26.01 12.51
C PHE A 46 -34.05 26.03 11.30
N GLU A 47 -34.42 26.87 10.32
CA GLU A 47 -33.71 27.17 9.07
C GLU A 47 -32.59 28.22 9.29
N GLU A 48 -31.50 28.12 8.53
CA GLU A 48 -31.10 29.08 7.47
C GLU A 48 -29.67 28.79 6.99
N ARG A 49 -29.49 28.80 5.66
CA ARG A 49 -28.22 28.60 4.93
C ARG A 49 -27.57 29.96 4.62
N PRO A 50 -26.26 29.95 4.28
CA PRO A 50 -25.87 30.57 3.02
C PRO A 50 -25.11 29.65 2.06
N SER A 51 -25.27 30.01 0.80
CA SER A 51 -24.85 29.51 -0.52
C SER A 51 -23.47 28.86 -0.66
N ASN A 52 -23.43 27.63 -1.20
CA ASN A 52 -22.25 26.96 -1.75
C ASN A 52 -22.33 26.97 -3.29
N GLU A 53 -21.70 27.94 -3.96
CA GLU A 53 -21.60 28.00 -5.43
C GLU A 53 -20.23 27.53 -5.99
N LEU A 54 -19.31 27.05 -5.14
CA LEU A 54 -17.96 26.67 -5.59
C LEU A 54 -17.69 25.15 -5.70
N LEU A 55 -18.67 24.30 -5.37
CA LEU A 55 -18.53 22.83 -5.41
C LEU A 55 -19.07 22.17 -6.69
N SER A 56 -19.77 22.91 -7.56
CA SER A 56 -20.47 22.31 -8.71
C SER A 56 -19.58 22.10 -9.94
N ASN A 57 -18.50 22.87 -10.10
CA ASN A 57 -17.72 22.89 -11.35
C ASN A 57 -16.74 21.72 -11.53
N HIS A 58 -16.62 20.81 -10.55
CA HIS A 58 -15.83 19.58 -10.69
C HIS A 58 -16.67 18.31 -10.94
N PHE A 59 -17.99 18.42 -11.05
CA PHE A 59 -18.90 17.28 -11.23
C PHE A 59 -19.74 17.30 -12.52
N GLU A 60 -19.60 18.31 -13.38
CA GLU A 60 -20.33 18.35 -14.65
C GLU A 60 -19.58 17.63 -15.79
N CYS A 61 -19.71 16.29 -15.80
CA CYS A 61 -19.72 15.52 -17.05
C CYS A 61 -20.71 14.36 -16.92
N LEU A 62 -21.97 14.69 -16.64
CA LEU A 62 -23.09 13.74 -16.69
C LEU A 62 -24.30 14.46 -17.31
N SER A 63 -24.44 14.37 -18.63
CA SER A 63 -25.69 14.77 -19.30
C SER A 63 -26.79 13.73 -19.06
N PRO A 64 -28.03 14.14 -18.72
CA PRO A 64 -29.16 13.23 -18.57
C PRO A 64 -30.07 13.32 -19.78
N HIS A 65 -29.90 12.48 -20.80
CA HIS A 65 -30.95 12.20 -21.79
C HIS A 65 -31.04 10.69 -22.03
N GLY A 66 -32.10 10.10 -21.48
CA GLY A 66 -32.35 8.67 -21.53
C GLY A 66 -32.58 8.17 -22.96
N ARG A 67 -31.88 7.08 -23.29
CA ARG A 67 -32.40 6.03 -24.15
C ARG A 67 -32.22 4.71 -23.40
N ARG A 68 -33.36 4.09 -23.06
CA ARG A 68 -33.43 2.70 -22.61
C ARG A 68 -32.69 1.82 -23.62
N SER A 69 -31.61 1.20 -23.19
CA SER A 69 -30.93 0.11 -23.87
C SER A 69 -30.74 -1.00 -22.84
N GLY A 70 -31.15 -2.21 -23.23
CA GLY A 70 -31.53 -3.29 -22.33
C GLY A 70 -30.39 -3.86 -21.48
N PHE A 71 -30.83 -4.49 -20.39
CA PHE A 71 -30.13 -5.60 -19.74
C PHE A 71 -29.55 -6.52 -20.80
N ASN A 72 -28.22 -6.58 -20.90
CA ASN A 72 -27.42 -7.70 -21.41
C ASN A 72 -25.94 -7.36 -21.24
N SER A 73 -25.43 -7.44 -20.01
CA SER A 73 -24.05 -7.88 -19.86
C SER A 73 -24.07 -9.37 -20.19
N PRO A 74 -23.36 -9.86 -21.23
CA PRO A 74 -23.27 -11.29 -21.41
C PRO A 74 -22.53 -11.83 -20.19
N ARG A 75 -23.21 -12.63 -19.36
CA ARG A 75 -22.52 -13.68 -18.64
C ARG A 75 -21.95 -14.60 -19.70
N SER A 76 -20.74 -14.31 -20.17
CA SER A 76 -19.97 -15.28 -20.92
C SER A 76 -19.63 -16.38 -19.92
N TYR A 77 -20.51 -17.37 -19.82
CA TYR A 77 -20.11 -18.74 -19.52
C TYR A 77 -19.29 -19.27 -20.70
N THR A 78 -18.22 -18.57 -21.06
CA THR A 78 -17.12 -19.19 -21.77
C THR A 78 -16.42 -20.00 -20.70
N SER A 79 -16.74 -21.28 -20.67
CA SER A 79 -15.86 -22.32 -20.14
C SER A 79 -14.51 -22.13 -20.82
N PHE A 80 -13.66 -21.27 -20.27
CA PHE A 80 -12.24 -21.53 -20.33
C PHE A 80 -12.12 -22.90 -19.70
N GLU A 81 -11.81 -23.93 -20.49
CA GLU A 81 -11.24 -25.14 -19.91
C GLU A 81 -10.11 -24.64 -19.02
N ALA A 82 -10.33 -24.69 -17.70
CA ALA A 82 -9.33 -24.26 -16.75
C ALA A 82 -8.15 -25.18 -17.02
N HIS A 83 -7.10 -24.62 -17.64
CA HIS A 83 -5.87 -25.34 -17.94
C HIS A 83 -5.50 -26.11 -16.66
N ALA A 84 -5.11 -27.38 -16.75
CA ALA A 84 -4.96 -28.24 -15.55
C ALA A 84 -4.12 -27.57 -14.44
N MET A 85 -3.14 -26.76 -14.83
CA MET A 85 -2.30 -25.93 -13.97
C MET A 85 -3.08 -24.89 -13.12
N VAL A 86 -4.21 -24.35 -13.59
CA VAL A 86 -5.06 -23.41 -12.82
C VAL A 86 -5.71 -24.13 -11.64
N GLY A 87 -6.19 -25.35 -11.85
CA GLY A 87 -6.72 -26.19 -10.77
C GLY A 87 -5.64 -26.52 -9.74
N GLU A 88 -4.44 -26.88 -10.20
CA GLU A 88 -3.29 -27.13 -9.31
C GLU A 88 -2.86 -25.88 -8.54
N ALA A 89 -2.79 -24.72 -9.19
CA ALA A 89 -2.48 -23.45 -8.54
C ALA A 89 -3.52 -23.10 -7.47
N TRP A 90 -4.81 -23.35 -7.73
CA TRP A 90 -5.88 -23.15 -6.76
C TRP A 90 -5.73 -24.06 -5.53
N GLU A 91 -5.41 -25.33 -5.73
CA GLU A 91 -5.17 -26.28 -4.64
C GLU A 91 -3.91 -25.91 -3.83
N ASN A 92 -2.84 -25.46 -4.48
CA ASN A 92 -1.65 -24.95 -3.79
C ASN A 92 -1.96 -23.68 -2.97
N MET A 93 -2.78 -22.77 -3.49
CA MET A 93 -3.23 -21.59 -2.74
C MET A 93 -4.05 -22.00 -1.52
N LYS A 94 -5.00 -22.95 -1.62
CA LYS A 94 -5.76 -23.45 -0.46
C LYS A 94 -4.87 -24.08 0.61
N ARG A 95 -3.83 -24.81 0.21
CA ARG A 95 -2.86 -25.40 1.15
C ARG A 95 -2.08 -24.34 1.92
N SER A 96 -1.91 -23.15 1.35
CA SER A 96 -1.22 -22.04 2.01
C SER A 96 -2.09 -21.26 3.01
N ILE A 97 -3.39 -21.60 3.16
CA ILE A 97 -4.28 -20.89 4.08
C ILE A 97 -3.76 -21.01 5.51
N PHE A 98 -3.60 -19.85 6.14
CA PHE A 98 -3.16 -19.72 7.52
C PHE A 98 -4.37 -19.63 8.45
N TYR A 99 -4.43 -20.52 9.45
CA TYR A 99 -5.53 -20.61 10.40
C TYR A 99 -5.14 -20.08 11.77
N TYR A 100 -6.02 -19.28 12.38
CA TYR A 100 -5.92 -18.88 13.78
C TYR A 100 -7.26 -19.18 14.46
N ARG A 101 -7.21 -20.00 15.52
CA ARG A 101 -8.37 -20.52 16.26
C ARG A 101 -9.42 -21.13 15.33
N ARG A 102 -8.96 -21.91 14.35
CA ARG A 102 -9.76 -22.55 13.28
C ARG A 102 -10.42 -21.60 12.29
N GLN A 103 -10.16 -20.29 12.36
CA GLN A 103 -10.61 -19.32 11.36
C GLN A 103 -9.51 -19.10 10.32
N PRO A 104 -9.83 -19.11 9.01
CA PRO A 104 -8.87 -18.73 7.99
C PRO A 104 -8.63 -17.23 8.10
N VAL A 105 -7.37 -16.80 8.24
CA VAL A 105 -7.00 -15.40 8.51
C VAL A 105 -5.93 -14.87 7.55
N GLY A 106 -5.56 -15.62 6.51
CA GLY A 106 -4.55 -15.22 5.54
C GLY A 106 -4.00 -16.39 4.73
N THR A 107 -2.93 -16.15 3.99
CA THR A 107 -2.09 -17.18 3.36
C THR A 107 -0.62 -16.95 3.74
N VAL A 108 0.14 -18.02 3.94
CA VAL A 108 1.58 -17.93 4.22
C VAL A 108 2.34 -17.50 2.96
N ALA A 109 3.46 -16.78 3.13
CA ALA A 109 4.25 -16.26 2.02
C ALA A 109 4.91 -17.37 1.17
N ALA A 110 5.38 -18.45 1.80
CA ALA A 110 5.88 -19.63 1.08
C ALA A 110 5.57 -20.94 1.80
N MET A 111 5.35 -21.99 1.01
CA MET A 111 5.25 -23.38 1.45
C MET A 111 6.51 -24.12 0.98
N ASP A 112 7.68 -23.68 1.43
CA ASP A 112 8.97 -24.28 1.08
C ASP A 112 9.65 -24.86 2.32
N HIS A 113 9.74 -26.19 2.36
CA HIS A 113 10.39 -26.92 3.45
C HIS A 113 11.86 -27.26 3.17
N SER A 114 12.40 -26.81 2.03
CA SER A 114 13.78 -27.09 1.61
C SER A 114 14.81 -26.08 2.12
N VAL A 115 14.35 -24.93 2.63
CA VAL A 115 15.15 -23.84 3.17
C VAL A 115 14.70 -23.48 4.59
N GLU A 116 15.58 -22.87 5.38
CA GLU A 116 15.17 -22.36 6.70
C GLU A 116 14.05 -21.32 6.55
N GLU A 117 12.94 -21.60 7.24
CA GLU A 117 11.78 -20.73 7.34
C GLU A 117 12.15 -19.47 8.17
N LEU A 118 12.80 -18.48 7.54
CA LEU A 118 13.14 -17.20 8.19
C LEU A 118 11.86 -16.47 8.64
N ASN A 119 11.19 -15.83 7.69
CA ASN A 119 9.93 -15.14 7.88
C ASN A 119 8.89 -15.55 6.83
N TYR A 120 9.22 -16.42 5.89
CA TYR A 120 8.31 -16.86 4.84
C TYR A 120 7.18 -17.78 5.34
N ASP A 121 7.24 -18.20 6.62
CA ASP A 121 6.17 -18.88 7.36
C ASP A 121 5.05 -17.91 7.83
N GLN A 122 5.22 -16.61 7.62
CA GLN A 122 4.29 -15.57 8.08
C GLN A 122 3.28 -15.17 6.99
N VAL A 123 2.18 -14.57 7.44
CA VAL A 123 1.21 -13.90 6.57
C VAL A 123 1.64 -12.45 6.39
N PHE A 124 2.09 -12.08 5.20
CA PHE A 124 2.41 -10.69 4.85
C PHE A 124 1.21 -9.97 4.28
N VAL A 125 1.08 -8.68 4.59
CA VAL A 125 -0.06 -7.88 4.10
C VAL A 125 -0.04 -7.79 2.57
N ARG A 126 1.11 -7.47 1.97
CA ARG A 126 1.25 -7.31 0.51
C ARG A 126 1.06 -8.64 -0.24
N ASP A 127 1.58 -9.75 0.29
CA ASP A 127 1.48 -11.09 -0.30
C ASP A 127 0.05 -11.64 -0.24
N PHE A 128 -0.71 -11.27 0.80
CA PHE A 128 -2.09 -11.67 0.91
C PHE A 128 -3.02 -10.94 -0.07
N VAL A 129 -2.68 -9.75 -0.57
CA VAL A 129 -3.54 -8.99 -1.50
C VAL A 129 -3.97 -9.81 -2.73
N PRO A 130 -3.07 -10.39 -3.55
CA PRO A 130 -3.49 -11.21 -4.69
C PRO A 130 -4.30 -12.44 -4.27
N SER A 131 -3.94 -13.10 -3.16
CA SER A 131 -4.71 -14.24 -2.62
C SER A 131 -6.13 -13.82 -2.23
N ALA A 132 -6.27 -12.69 -1.56
CA ALA A 132 -7.55 -12.13 -1.15
C ALA A 132 -8.43 -11.76 -2.34
N LEU A 133 -7.85 -11.14 -3.39
CA LEU A 133 -8.57 -10.86 -4.63
C LEU A 133 -9.05 -12.15 -5.31
N ALA A 134 -8.22 -13.20 -5.33
CA ALA A 134 -8.58 -14.51 -5.87
C ALA A 134 -9.73 -15.16 -5.08
N PHE A 135 -9.65 -15.16 -3.74
CA PHE A 135 -10.74 -15.65 -2.88
C PHE A 135 -12.04 -14.87 -3.06
N LEU A 136 -11.96 -13.53 -3.12
CA LEU A 136 -13.13 -12.69 -3.42
C LEU A 136 -13.73 -13.08 -4.77
N MET A 137 -12.93 -13.14 -5.84
CA MET A 137 -13.45 -13.53 -7.16
C MET A 137 -14.06 -14.95 -7.19
N ASN A 138 -13.66 -15.85 -6.29
CA ASN A 138 -14.25 -17.18 -6.12
C ASN A 138 -15.44 -17.23 -5.13
N GLY A 139 -15.82 -16.11 -4.52
CA GLY A 139 -16.91 -16.03 -3.53
C GLY A 139 -16.54 -16.53 -2.13
N GLU A 140 -15.26 -16.72 -1.83
CA GLU A 140 -14.73 -17.17 -0.53
C GLU A 140 -14.34 -15.97 0.34
N GLU A 141 -15.31 -15.17 0.74
CA GLU A 141 -15.10 -13.85 1.35
C GLU A 141 -14.59 -13.90 2.80
N GLU A 142 -14.84 -15.01 3.51
CA GLU A 142 -14.62 -15.14 4.96
C GLU A 142 -13.14 -14.92 5.36
N VAL A 143 -12.21 -15.50 4.61
CA VAL A 143 -10.76 -15.36 4.87
C VAL A 143 -10.32 -13.90 4.77
N VAL A 144 -10.89 -13.13 3.84
CA VAL A 144 -10.56 -11.71 3.64
C VAL A 144 -11.13 -10.86 4.75
N LYS A 145 -12.39 -11.11 5.16
CA LYS A 145 -13.00 -10.44 6.32
C LYS A 145 -12.19 -10.68 7.59
N ASN A 146 -11.82 -11.94 7.84
CA ASN A 146 -11.06 -12.35 9.01
C ASN A 146 -9.67 -11.72 9.01
N PHE A 147 -8.97 -11.71 7.87
CA PHE A 147 -7.69 -11.03 7.72
C PHE A 147 -7.81 -9.53 8.07
N LEU A 148 -8.77 -8.81 7.46
CA LEU A 148 -8.96 -7.37 7.68
C LEU A 148 -9.18 -7.04 9.16
N LEU A 149 -10.02 -7.81 9.85
CA LEU A 149 -10.30 -7.64 11.28
C LEU A 149 -9.10 -8.03 12.15
N LYS A 150 -8.34 -9.07 11.76
CA LYS A 150 -7.17 -9.52 12.52
C LYS A 150 -6.04 -8.51 12.45
N THR A 151 -5.73 -8.00 11.26
CA THR A 151 -4.70 -6.97 11.10
C THR A 151 -5.10 -5.64 11.76
N LEU A 152 -6.39 -5.33 11.79
CA LEU A 152 -6.92 -4.18 12.54
C LEU A 152 -6.75 -4.36 14.06
N HIS A 153 -6.99 -5.57 14.57
CA HIS A 153 -6.69 -5.88 15.98
C HIS A 153 -5.19 -5.71 16.29
N LEU A 154 -4.31 -6.18 15.40
CA LEU A 154 -2.86 -5.96 15.51
C LEU A 154 -2.50 -4.47 15.49
N GLN A 155 -3.18 -3.66 14.69
CA GLN A 155 -2.98 -2.21 14.68
C GLN A 155 -3.23 -1.57 16.04
N SER A 156 -4.17 -2.08 16.85
CA SER A 156 -4.45 -1.53 18.19
C SER A 156 -3.41 -1.86 19.26
N TRP A 157 -2.41 -2.68 18.95
CA TRP A 157 -1.38 -3.05 19.91
C TRP A 157 -0.45 -1.88 20.23
N GLU A 158 0.11 -1.90 21.43
CA GLU A 158 1.24 -1.04 21.75
C GLU A 158 2.50 -1.60 21.08
N LYS A 159 3.15 -0.76 20.26
CA LYS A 159 4.29 -1.15 19.44
C LYS A 159 5.49 -0.33 19.86
N MET A 160 6.56 -1.03 20.23
CA MET A 160 7.78 -0.42 20.75
C MET A 160 8.98 -0.96 19.97
N ILE A 161 9.83 -0.07 19.48
CA ILE A 161 11.17 -0.41 19.01
C ILE A 161 12.16 0.19 20.00
N ASP A 162 12.85 -0.66 20.75
CA ASP A 162 13.72 -0.28 21.86
C ASP A 162 13.02 0.65 22.88
N GLN A 163 13.25 1.96 22.81
CA GLN A 163 12.66 2.97 23.69
C GLN A 163 11.71 3.93 22.94
N PHE A 164 11.34 3.60 21.71
CA PHE A 164 10.49 4.44 20.86
C PHE A 164 9.15 3.78 20.59
N LYS A 165 8.07 4.50 20.93
CA LYS A 165 6.69 4.07 20.65
C LYS A 165 6.32 4.42 19.21
N LEU A 166 5.92 3.43 18.43
CA LEU A 166 5.46 3.65 17.05
C LEU A 166 4.09 4.34 17.02
N GLY A 167 3.79 4.97 15.88
CA GLY A 167 2.50 5.60 15.65
C GLY A 167 1.34 4.59 15.75
N GLU A 168 0.21 5.03 16.32
CA GLU A 168 -0.95 4.16 16.56
C GLU A 168 -1.47 3.52 15.27
N GLY A 169 -1.45 4.25 14.16
CA GLY A 169 -1.94 3.77 12.86
C GLY A 169 -1.03 2.80 12.11
N VAL A 170 0.17 2.49 12.62
CA VAL A 170 1.13 1.62 11.91
C VAL A 170 0.53 0.22 11.75
N MET A 171 0.44 -0.26 10.52
CA MET A 171 0.05 -1.64 10.22
C MET A 171 1.28 -2.55 10.23
N PRO A 172 1.14 -3.83 10.62
CA PRO A 172 2.27 -4.76 10.58
C PRO A 172 2.69 -5.07 9.14
N ALA A 173 3.95 -5.45 8.96
CA ALA A 173 4.44 -6.04 7.71
C ALA A 173 3.83 -7.44 7.54
N SER A 174 3.91 -8.23 8.61
CA SER A 174 3.50 -9.62 8.64
C SER A 174 3.06 -10.05 10.05
N PHE A 175 2.43 -11.21 10.13
CA PHE A 175 2.11 -11.87 11.41
C PHE A 175 2.16 -13.38 11.29
N LYS A 176 2.35 -14.06 12.43
CA LYS A 176 2.24 -15.51 12.58
C LYS A 176 1.68 -15.92 13.92
N VAL A 177 1.53 -17.22 14.12
CA VAL A 177 1.02 -17.82 15.35
C VAL A 177 2.12 -18.70 15.92
N ILE A 178 2.42 -18.51 17.21
CA ILE A 178 3.21 -19.45 17.99
C ILE A 178 2.27 -20.27 18.84
N HIS A 179 2.40 -21.60 18.74
CA HIS A 179 1.69 -22.51 19.61
C HIS A 179 2.40 -22.58 20.96
N ASN A 180 1.69 -22.29 22.05
CA ASN A 180 2.18 -22.52 23.40
C ASN A 180 1.83 -23.95 23.84
N PRO A 181 2.79 -24.90 23.83
CA PRO A 181 2.50 -26.30 24.12
C PRO A 181 2.05 -26.55 25.56
N VAL A 182 2.39 -25.64 26.49
CA VAL A 182 2.05 -25.76 27.92
C VAL A 182 0.62 -25.31 28.18
N ARG A 183 0.17 -24.24 27.53
CA ARG A 183 -1.18 -23.66 27.72
C ARG A 183 -2.19 -24.13 26.67
N ASN A 184 -1.77 -24.90 25.67
CA ASN A 184 -2.56 -25.27 24.50
C ASN A 184 -3.27 -24.06 23.88
N ARG A 185 -2.57 -22.92 23.81
CA ARG A 185 -3.08 -21.65 23.30
C ARG A 185 -2.25 -21.20 22.11
N GLU A 186 -2.94 -20.71 21.09
CA GLU A 186 -2.34 -20.01 19.97
C GLU A 186 -2.11 -18.54 20.33
N ILE A 187 -0.88 -18.07 20.15
CA ILE A 187 -0.46 -16.70 20.41
C ILE A 187 -0.10 -16.05 19.08
N LEU A 188 -0.82 -15.00 18.72
CA LEU A 188 -0.51 -14.20 17.54
C LEU A 188 0.74 -13.34 17.83
N ILE A 189 1.61 -13.20 16.83
CA ILE A 189 2.77 -12.31 16.87
C ILE A 189 2.80 -11.55 15.55
N ALA A 190 3.02 -10.25 15.62
CA ALA A 190 3.13 -9.39 14.45
C ALA A 190 4.52 -8.76 14.40
N ASP A 191 5.00 -8.48 13.20
CA ASP A 191 6.24 -7.73 12.96
C ASP A 191 5.87 -6.36 12.36
N PHE A 192 6.19 -5.29 13.07
CA PHE A 192 5.99 -3.91 12.64
C PHE A 192 7.28 -3.29 12.08
N GLY A 193 8.34 -4.09 11.93
CA GLY A 193 9.68 -3.67 11.51
C GLY A 193 10.74 -3.88 12.60
N GLU A 194 10.36 -4.25 13.82
CA GLU A 194 11.29 -4.54 14.91
C GLU A 194 12.13 -5.80 14.68
N SER A 195 11.55 -6.80 14.00
CA SER A 195 12.22 -8.06 13.66
C SER A 195 12.68 -8.10 12.20
N ALA A 196 12.21 -7.17 11.38
CA ALA A 196 12.59 -7.06 9.98
C ALA A 196 14.10 -6.81 9.80
N ILE A 197 14.70 -7.46 8.81
CA ILE A 197 16.11 -7.26 8.45
C ILE A 197 16.30 -5.80 8.04
N GLY A 198 17.20 -5.09 8.73
CA GLY A 198 17.46 -3.66 8.49
C GLY A 198 16.44 -2.71 9.13
N ARG A 199 15.50 -3.23 9.95
CA ARG A 199 14.44 -2.45 10.62
C ARG A 199 13.61 -1.59 9.67
N VAL A 200 13.27 -2.15 8.52
CA VAL A 200 12.48 -1.46 7.50
C VAL A 200 11.04 -1.25 7.96
N ALA A 201 10.48 -0.09 7.63
CA ALA A 201 9.11 0.28 7.97
C ALA A 201 8.14 -0.11 6.85
N PRO A 202 7.08 -0.89 7.11
CA PRO A 202 6.13 -1.35 6.08
C PRO A 202 5.07 -0.29 5.78
N VAL A 203 5.48 0.80 5.10
CA VAL A 203 4.59 1.94 4.80
C VAL A 203 3.44 1.51 3.89
N ASP A 204 3.67 0.57 2.98
CA ASP A 204 2.70 0.04 2.03
C ASP A 204 1.56 -0.75 2.69
N SER A 205 1.80 -1.41 3.83
CA SER A 205 0.80 -2.25 4.52
C SER A 205 -0.49 -1.49 4.86
N GLY A 206 -0.39 -0.23 5.32
CA GLY A 206 -1.56 0.60 5.61
C GLY A 206 -2.39 0.91 4.37
N PHE A 207 -1.73 1.19 3.25
CA PHE A 207 -2.40 1.48 1.99
C PHE A 207 -3.06 0.25 1.41
N TRP A 208 -2.35 -0.89 1.41
CA TRP A 208 -2.92 -2.16 0.96
C TRP A 208 -4.13 -2.57 1.79
N TRP A 209 -4.13 -2.34 3.11
CA TRP A 209 -5.28 -2.64 3.95
C TRP A 209 -6.52 -1.81 3.57
N ILE A 210 -6.37 -0.49 3.34
CA ILE A 210 -7.48 0.37 2.90
C ILE A 210 -7.98 -0.03 1.50
N ILE A 211 -7.06 -0.35 0.58
CA ILE A 211 -7.38 -0.80 -0.77
C ILE A 211 -8.13 -2.13 -0.73
N LEU A 212 -7.70 -3.07 0.12
CA LEU A 212 -8.32 -4.38 0.26
C LEU A 212 -9.70 -4.29 0.93
N LEU A 213 -9.88 -3.43 1.93
CA LEU A 213 -11.20 -3.14 2.50
C LEU A 213 -12.15 -2.57 1.43
N ARG A 214 -11.64 -1.72 0.52
CA ARG A 214 -12.42 -1.24 -0.62
C ARG A 214 -12.77 -2.35 -1.60
N ALA A 215 -11.84 -3.26 -1.88
CA ALA A 215 -12.07 -4.40 -2.77
C ALA A 215 -13.12 -5.35 -2.19
N TYR A 216 -13.03 -5.66 -0.89
CA TYR A 216 -14.02 -6.46 -0.16
C TYR A 216 -15.41 -5.84 -0.28
N THR A 217 -15.60 -4.59 0.18
CA THR A 217 -16.92 -3.91 0.13
C THR A 217 -17.47 -3.75 -1.29
N ARG A 218 -16.59 -3.61 -2.29
CA ARG A 218 -16.99 -3.60 -3.70
C ARG A 218 -17.54 -4.93 -4.16
N HIS A 219 -16.85 -6.01 -3.81
CA HIS A 219 -17.17 -7.35 -4.26
C HIS A 219 -18.44 -7.87 -3.60
N THR A 220 -18.51 -7.80 -2.28
CA THR A 220 -19.62 -8.33 -1.48
C THR A 220 -20.89 -7.47 -1.58
N GLY A 221 -20.74 -6.18 -1.91
CA GLY A 221 -21.81 -5.19 -1.81
C GLY A 221 -22.20 -4.83 -0.38
N ASP A 222 -21.51 -5.38 0.62
CA ASP A 222 -21.75 -5.17 2.04
C ASP A 222 -20.81 -4.10 2.61
N SER A 223 -21.37 -2.95 2.99
CA SER A 223 -20.65 -1.85 3.65
C SER A 223 -20.51 -2.04 5.16
N SER A 224 -21.19 -3.02 5.78
CA SER A 224 -21.28 -3.17 7.24
C SER A 224 -19.90 -3.28 7.89
N LEU A 225 -18.98 -4.02 7.26
CA LEU A 225 -17.60 -4.18 7.73
C LEU A 225 -16.86 -2.84 7.76
N ALA A 226 -16.89 -2.08 6.68
CA ALA A 226 -16.22 -0.77 6.62
C ALA A 226 -16.87 0.24 7.57
N GLU A 227 -18.17 0.11 7.83
CA GLU A 227 -18.92 0.96 8.75
C GLU A 227 -18.71 0.63 10.22
N MET A 228 -18.04 -0.48 10.56
CA MET A 228 -17.71 -0.81 11.95
C MET A 228 -16.87 0.32 12.59
N PRO A 229 -17.15 0.70 13.85
CA PRO A 229 -16.39 1.73 14.55
C PRO A 229 -14.87 1.48 14.53
N GLU A 230 -14.45 0.23 14.67
CA GLU A 230 -13.06 -0.18 14.65
C GLU A 230 -12.44 0.04 13.27
N CYS A 231 -13.14 -0.29 12.17
CA CYS A 231 -12.64 -0.08 10.82
C CYS A 231 -12.55 1.42 10.47
N GLN A 232 -13.54 2.21 10.88
CA GLN A 232 -13.49 3.67 10.73
C GLN A 232 -12.31 4.26 11.51
N ARG A 233 -12.11 3.85 12.77
CA ARG A 233 -10.95 4.26 13.57
C ARG A 233 -9.63 3.85 12.91
N GLY A 234 -9.52 2.60 12.44
CA GLY A 234 -8.31 2.10 11.80
C GLY A 234 -7.93 2.88 10.55
N MET A 235 -8.90 3.19 9.69
CA MET A 235 -8.70 4.07 8.54
C MET A 235 -8.22 5.46 8.96
N ARG A 236 -8.87 6.09 9.94
CA ARG A 236 -8.49 7.42 10.45
C ARG A 236 -7.09 7.44 11.03
N LEU A 237 -6.67 6.39 11.75
CA LEU A 237 -5.32 6.27 12.28
C LEU A 237 -4.27 6.16 11.17
N ILE A 238 -4.51 5.35 10.12
CA ILE A 238 -3.61 5.27 8.95
C ILE A 238 -3.53 6.63 8.25
N LEU A 239 -4.68 7.25 7.99
CA LEU A 239 -4.78 8.56 7.34
C LEU A 239 -4.06 9.65 8.12
N THR A 240 -4.15 9.62 9.46
CA THR A 240 -3.46 10.56 10.34
C THR A 240 -1.95 10.52 10.13
N LEU A 241 -1.36 9.32 10.00
CA LEU A 241 0.07 9.17 9.77
C LEU A 241 0.53 9.71 8.41
N CYS A 242 -0.25 9.50 7.34
CA CYS A 242 0.15 9.93 5.99
C CYS A 242 -0.28 11.37 5.62
N LEU A 243 -1.23 11.95 6.36
CA LEU A 243 -1.72 13.32 6.18
C LEU A 243 -1.21 14.28 7.25
N SER A 244 -0.33 13.84 8.14
CA SER A 244 0.28 14.70 9.15
C SER A 244 1.08 15.82 8.50
N GLU A 245 1.04 17.01 9.09
CA GLU A 245 1.89 18.12 8.71
C GLU A 245 3.32 17.86 9.21
N ALA A 246 4.31 18.20 8.39
CA ALA A 246 5.72 18.03 8.67
C ALA A 246 6.53 19.15 7.99
N PHE A 247 7.86 19.09 8.08
CA PHE A 247 8.76 19.98 7.34
C PHE A 247 8.81 19.71 5.82
N ASP A 248 8.07 18.70 5.36
CA ASP A 248 8.04 18.32 3.95
C ASP A 248 7.40 19.43 3.11
N THR A 249 8.08 19.85 2.06
CA THR A 249 7.62 20.88 1.12
C THR A 249 6.95 20.28 -0.12
N PHE A 250 6.85 18.95 -0.18
CA PHE A 250 6.21 18.22 -1.26
C PHE A 250 4.88 17.59 -0.79
N PRO A 251 3.89 17.41 -1.69
CA PRO A 251 2.65 16.74 -1.34
C PRO A 251 2.79 15.21 -1.25
N THR A 252 3.89 14.68 -1.79
CA THR A 252 4.30 13.26 -1.73
C THR A 252 4.69 12.86 -0.31
N LEU A 253 4.67 11.56 -0.04
CA LEU A 253 5.03 11.00 1.26
C LEU A 253 6.52 10.65 1.30
N LEU A 254 7.27 11.34 2.16
CA LEU A 254 8.68 11.05 2.41
C LEU A 254 8.86 9.66 3.02
N CYS A 255 9.77 8.88 2.45
CA CYS A 255 10.05 7.50 2.83
C CYS A 255 11.53 7.24 3.05
N ALA A 256 11.83 6.35 4.02
CA ALA A 256 13.12 5.68 4.11
C ALA A 256 13.28 4.66 2.96
N ASP A 257 14.51 4.18 2.75
CA ASP A 257 14.76 3.07 1.81
C ASP A 257 14.12 1.77 2.35
N GLY A 258 13.78 0.85 1.47
CA GLY A 258 13.21 -0.44 1.88
C GLY A 258 11.75 -0.38 2.37
N CYS A 259 10.98 0.66 2.07
CA CYS A 259 9.68 0.94 2.72
C CYS A 259 8.44 0.31 2.05
N CYS A 260 8.62 -0.43 0.96
CA CYS A 260 7.53 -0.96 0.12
C CYS A 260 7.82 -2.43 -0.26
N MET A 261 7.27 -2.95 -1.37
CA MET A 261 7.56 -4.31 -1.84
C MET A 261 9.08 -4.58 -1.88
N ILE A 262 9.84 -3.58 -2.30
CA ILE A 262 11.30 -3.55 -2.18
C ILE A 262 11.64 -3.26 -0.72
N ASP A 263 11.86 -4.32 0.06
CA ASP A 263 12.10 -4.27 1.52
C ASP A 263 13.59 -4.23 1.90
N ARG A 264 14.45 -3.82 0.96
CA ARG A 264 15.90 -3.70 1.12
C ARG A 264 16.40 -2.41 0.51
N ARG A 265 17.62 -2.01 0.87
CA ARG A 265 18.26 -0.79 0.37
C ARG A 265 18.47 -0.86 -1.14
N MET A 266 17.72 -0.05 -1.88
CA MET A 266 17.69 -0.04 -3.36
C MET A 266 17.67 1.37 -3.94
N GLY A 267 17.90 2.38 -3.11
CA GLY A 267 17.79 3.78 -3.49
C GLY A 267 16.34 4.22 -3.65
N VAL A 268 15.38 3.54 -3.01
CA VAL A 268 13.95 3.93 -3.09
C VAL A 268 13.56 4.93 -1.99
N TYR A 269 14.53 5.46 -1.23
CA TYR A 269 14.31 6.55 -0.28
C TYR A 269 13.85 7.84 -0.99
N GLY A 270 13.23 8.77 -0.23
CA GLY A 270 12.67 10.00 -0.77
C GLY A 270 11.20 9.80 -1.11
N TYR A 271 10.84 9.90 -2.40
CA TYR A 271 9.44 9.86 -2.84
C TYR A 271 9.22 8.79 -3.92
N PRO A 272 9.31 7.50 -3.57
CA PRO A 272 9.24 6.42 -4.56
C PRO A 272 7.83 6.32 -5.17
N ILE A 273 7.76 6.20 -6.50
CA ILE A 273 6.50 6.13 -7.27
C ILE A 273 5.54 5.06 -6.74
N GLU A 274 6.06 3.93 -6.27
CA GLU A 274 5.27 2.86 -5.68
C GLU A 274 4.44 3.34 -4.48
N ILE A 275 5.07 3.99 -3.51
CA ILE A 275 4.37 4.55 -2.35
C ILE A 275 3.43 5.67 -2.78
N GLN A 276 3.86 6.55 -3.69
CA GLN A 276 3.01 7.68 -4.09
C GLN A 276 1.73 7.21 -4.81
N ALA A 277 1.83 6.19 -5.66
CA ALA A 277 0.70 5.60 -6.36
C ALA A 277 -0.24 4.86 -5.38
N LEU A 278 0.31 4.07 -4.45
CA LEU A 278 -0.47 3.38 -3.41
C LEU A 278 -1.16 4.37 -2.47
N PHE A 279 -0.46 5.42 -2.06
CA PHE A 279 -1.01 6.49 -1.24
C PHE A 279 -2.18 7.17 -1.94
N PHE A 280 -2.00 7.54 -3.22
CA PHE A 280 -3.07 8.12 -4.02
C PHE A 280 -4.30 7.18 -4.13
N MET A 281 -4.08 5.89 -4.38
CA MET A 281 -5.15 4.90 -4.45
C MET A 281 -5.87 4.73 -3.11
N ALA A 282 -5.13 4.63 -2.00
CA ALA A 282 -5.68 4.51 -0.66
C ALA A 282 -6.50 5.74 -0.25
N LEU A 283 -6.05 6.95 -0.57
CA LEU A 283 -6.81 8.19 -0.35
C LEU A 283 -8.16 8.17 -1.12
N ARG A 284 -8.15 7.74 -2.38
CA ARG A 284 -9.40 7.60 -3.18
C ARG A 284 -10.33 6.54 -2.59
N CYS A 285 -9.78 5.42 -2.13
CA CYS A 285 -10.55 4.38 -1.46
C CYS A 285 -11.16 4.89 -0.16
N ALA A 286 -10.38 5.60 0.67
CA ALA A 286 -10.83 6.17 1.94
C ALA A 286 -11.99 7.16 1.76
N LEU A 287 -11.98 8.00 0.72
CA LEU A 287 -13.11 8.90 0.42
C LEU A 287 -14.44 8.16 0.26
N LEU A 288 -14.40 6.92 -0.24
CA LEU A 288 -15.59 6.10 -0.48
C LEU A 288 -15.99 5.25 0.73
N LEU A 289 -15.09 5.08 1.70
CA LEU A 289 -15.27 4.21 2.86
C LEU A 289 -15.55 4.97 4.16
N LEU A 290 -15.08 6.22 4.28
CA LEU A 290 -15.27 7.03 5.48
C LEU A 290 -16.73 7.47 5.64
N LYS A 291 -17.24 7.35 6.87
CA LYS A 291 -18.55 7.91 7.23
C LYS A 291 -18.52 9.44 7.18
N GLN A 292 -19.68 10.02 6.90
CA GLN A 292 -19.88 11.48 6.83
C GLN A 292 -20.25 12.07 8.21
N ASP A 293 -19.68 11.54 9.28
CA ASP A 293 -19.76 12.14 10.62
C ASP A 293 -18.81 13.33 10.74
N GLN A 294 -18.80 14.02 11.89
CA GLN A 294 -18.00 15.25 12.04
C GLN A 294 -16.51 15.01 11.79
N GLU A 295 -15.93 13.95 12.37
CA GLU A 295 -14.53 13.60 12.18
C GLU A 295 -14.25 13.13 10.75
N GLY A 296 -15.14 12.34 10.16
CA GLY A 296 -15.00 11.87 8.77
C GLY A 296 -15.01 13.02 7.76
N LYS A 297 -15.83 14.05 7.96
CA LYS A 297 -15.84 15.25 7.09
C LYS A 297 -14.50 15.99 7.10
N GLU A 298 -13.86 16.13 8.25
CA GLU A 298 -12.53 16.75 8.35
C GLU A 298 -11.48 15.94 7.57
N PHE A 299 -11.48 14.62 7.72
CA PHE A 299 -10.60 13.75 6.94
C PHE A 299 -10.87 13.89 5.44
N ILE A 300 -12.13 13.91 5.02
CA ILE A 300 -12.51 14.05 3.61
C ILE A 300 -11.94 15.35 3.02
N GLU A 301 -12.07 16.48 3.72
CA GLU A 301 -11.51 17.76 3.26
C GLU A 301 -9.99 17.69 3.07
N ARG A 302 -9.28 17.13 4.06
CA ARG A 302 -7.82 16.92 4.01
C ARG A 302 -7.41 15.99 2.87
N ILE A 303 -8.16 14.90 2.68
CA ILE A 303 -7.94 13.93 1.60
C ILE A 303 -8.13 14.61 0.23
N VAL A 304 -9.21 15.35 0.02
CA VAL A 304 -9.47 16.03 -1.27
C VAL A 304 -8.36 17.05 -1.57
N LYS A 305 -7.95 17.86 -0.60
CA LYS A 305 -6.85 18.81 -0.76
C LYS A 305 -5.55 18.10 -1.14
N ARG A 306 -5.22 16.99 -0.46
CA ARG A 306 -4.02 16.19 -0.75
C ARG A 306 -4.08 15.52 -2.12
N LEU A 307 -5.22 14.94 -2.51
CA LEU A 307 -5.43 14.31 -3.82
C LEU A 307 -5.23 15.30 -4.97
N HIS A 308 -5.71 16.55 -4.84
CA HIS A 308 -5.46 17.58 -5.84
C HIS A 308 -3.96 17.89 -5.98
N ALA A 309 -3.27 18.12 -4.86
CA ALA A 309 -1.84 18.43 -4.85
C ALA A 309 -0.99 17.26 -5.40
N LEU A 310 -1.29 16.02 -4.99
CA LEU A 310 -0.65 14.81 -5.50
C LEU A 310 -0.89 14.62 -7.00
N SER A 311 -2.15 14.75 -7.46
CA SER A 311 -2.46 14.59 -8.89
C SER A 311 -1.64 15.55 -9.75
N PHE A 312 -1.58 16.81 -9.34
CA PHE A 312 -0.77 17.81 -10.03
C PHE A 312 0.71 17.44 -9.98
N HIS A 313 1.25 17.16 -8.79
CA HIS A 313 2.66 16.90 -8.61
C HIS A 313 3.14 15.68 -9.43
N MET A 314 2.45 14.55 -9.31
CA MET A 314 2.81 13.33 -10.01
C MET A 314 2.73 13.49 -11.53
N ARG A 315 1.64 14.05 -12.05
CA ARG A 315 1.44 14.19 -13.51
C ARG A 315 2.40 15.17 -14.17
N ASN A 316 2.88 16.17 -13.44
CA ASN A 316 3.77 17.20 -14.00
C ASN A 316 5.25 16.89 -13.79
N TYR A 317 5.63 16.24 -12.68
CA TYR A 317 7.04 16.11 -12.31
C TYR A 317 7.56 14.66 -12.34
N PHE A 318 6.69 13.67 -12.11
CA PHE A 318 7.08 12.27 -12.22
C PHE A 318 6.88 11.73 -13.64
N TRP A 319 6.06 12.37 -14.48
CA TRP A 319 5.83 11.91 -15.85
C TRP A 319 7.05 12.16 -16.74
N LEU A 320 7.47 11.11 -17.46
CA LEU A 320 8.53 11.17 -18.44
C LEU A 320 8.09 10.52 -19.75
N ASP A 321 8.15 11.28 -20.82
CA ASP A 321 8.09 10.84 -22.20
C ASP A 321 9.25 11.47 -22.97
N LEU A 322 9.39 11.18 -24.28
CA LEU A 322 10.47 11.74 -25.08
C LEU A 322 10.49 13.27 -25.10
N LYS A 323 9.32 13.93 -25.03
CA LYS A 323 9.26 15.39 -25.00
C LYS A 323 9.82 15.91 -23.69
N GLN A 324 9.35 15.37 -22.57
CA GLN A 324 9.82 15.79 -21.24
C GLN A 324 11.30 15.45 -21.02
N LEU A 325 11.78 14.32 -21.53
CA LEU A 325 13.20 13.98 -21.50
C LEU A 325 14.05 15.03 -22.23
N ASN A 326 13.61 15.48 -23.41
CA ASN A 326 14.28 16.55 -24.15
C ASN A 326 14.24 17.89 -23.42
N ASP A 327 13.14 18.20 -22.73
CA ASP A 327 13.03 19.42 -21.92
C ASP A 327 14.00 19.38 -20.73
N ILE A 328 14.07 18.26 -20.00
CA ILE A 328 14.99 18.04 -18.87
C ILE A 328 16.45 18.12 -19.33
N TYR A 329 16.79 17.50 -20.46
CA TYR A 329 18.14 17.56 -21.04
C TYR A 329 18.60 19.00 -21.35
N ARG A 330 17.65 19.93 -21.53
CA ARG A 330 17.90 21.35 -21.85
C ARG A 330 17.71 22.27 -20.65
N TYR A 331 17.52 21.72 -19.45
CA TYR A 331 17.37 22.53 -18.25
C TYR A 331 18.56 23.45 -18.02
N LYS A 332 18.26 24.65 -17.53
CA LYS A 332 19.26 25.47 -16.86
C LYS A 332 19.28 25.09 -15.38
N THR A 333 20.43 25.27 -14.75
CA THR A 333 20.64 24.98 -13.33
C THR A 333 20.66 26.29 -12.54
N GLU A 334 20.58 26.17 -11.21
CA GLU A 334 20.63 27.30 -10.27
C GLU A 334 19.48 28.31 -10.49
N GLU A 335 18.32 27.82 -10.90
CA GLU A 335 17.12 28.64 -11.07
C GLU A 335 16.50 28.97 -9.70
N TYR A 336 16.53 30.26 -9.33
CA TYR A 336 15.96 30.76 -8.08
C TYR A 336 14.76 31.68 -8.35
N SER A 337 13.59 31.10 -8.61
CA SER A 337 12.33 31.84 -8.78
C SER A 337 11.10 30.95 -8.68
N HIS A 338 9.92 31.54 -8.45
CA HIS A 338 8.63 30.82 -8.54
C HIS A 338 8.26 30.40 -9.96
N THR A 339 8.91 30.98 -10.98
CA THR A 339 8.70 30.70 -12.40
C THR A 339 9.81 29.79 -12.97
N ALA A 340 10.62 29.17 -12.11
CA ALA A 340 11.64 28.22 -12.50
C ALA A 340 11.02 27.03 -13.26
N VAL A 341 11.68 26.64 -14.34
CA VAL A 341 11.37 25.45 -15.14
C VAL A 341 11.99 24.23 -14.45
N ASN A 342 13.27 24.32 -14.07
CA ASN A 342 13.98 23.27 -13.35
C ASN A 342 13.73 23.36 -11.83
N LYS A 343 12.51 23.05 -11.41
CA LYS A 343 12.04 23.26 -10.02
C LYS A 343 12.81 22.48 -8.96
N PHE A 344 13.50 21.41 -9.36
CA PHE A 344 14.22 20.53 -8.45
C PHE A 344 15.74 20.67 -8.58
N ASN A 345 16.23 21.61 -9.40
CA ASN A 345 17.65 21.79 -9.72
C ASN A 345 18.34 20.49 -10.16
N VAL A 346 17.69 19.75 -11.06
CA VAL A 346 18.26 18.53 -11.66
C VAL A 346 19.38 18.93 -12.60
N MET A 347 20.52 18.25 -12.50
CA MET A 347 21.66 18.46 -13.38
C MET A 347 21.43 17.68 -14.69
N PRO A 348 21.35 18.31 -15.87
CA PRO A 348 21.18 17.59 -17.13
C PRO A 348 22.29 16.54 -17.35
N ASP A 349 23.51 16.85 -16.95
CA ASP A 349 24.67 15.96 -17.06
C ASP A 349 24.57 14.71 -16.18
N SER A 350 23.63 14.65 -15.23
CA SER A 350 23.37 13.45 -14.41
C SER A 350 22.32 12.52 -15.02
N LEU A 351 21.79 12.83 -16.21
CA LEU A 351 20.89 11.93 -16.93
C LEU A 351 21.65 10.66 -17.34
N PRO A 352 21.17 9.45 -16.97
CA PRO A 352 21.84 8.22 -17.36
C PRO A 352 21.73 7.96 -18.87
N ASP A 353 22.83 7.58 -19.53
CA ASP A 353 22.85 7.35 -20.99
C ASP A 353 21.76 6.37 -21.48
N TRP A 354 21.49 5.32 -20.69
CA TRP A 354 20.50 4.31 -21.05
C TRP A 354 19.09 4.88 -21.26
N VAL A 355 18.74 6.01 -20.63
CA VAL A 355 17.39 6.58 -20.70
C VAL A 355 17.08 7.08 -22.12
N PHE A 356 18.08 7.58 -22.84
CA PHE A 356 17.90 8.09 -24.20
C PHE A 356 17.64 6.96 -25.19
N ASP A 357 18.34 5.83 -25.03
CA ASP A 357 18.16 4.65 -25.86
C ASP A 357 16.88 3.88 -25.51
N PHE A 358 16.49 3.90 -24.23
CA PHE A 358 15.29 3.22 -23.72
C PHE A 358 14.00 3.97 -24.07
N MET A 359 13.99 5.31 -24.06
CA MET A 359 12.76 6.08 -24.30
C MET A 359 12.28 5.92 -25.76
N PRO A 360 11.10 5.33 -26.03
CA PRO A 360 10.57 5.20 -27.38
C PRO A 360 10.03 6.54 -27.91
N THR A 361 9.79 6.61 -29.23
CA THR A 361 9.14 7.78 -29.85
C THR A 361 7.67 7.93 -29.46
N ARG A 362 7.00 6.82 -29.14
CA ARG A 362 5.65 6.77 -28.58
C ARG A 362 5.69 5.94 -27.30
N GLY A 363 5.29 6.56 -26.20
CA GLY A 363 5.27 5.94 -24.89
C GLY A 363 5.82 6.89 -23.82
N GLY A 364 5.68 6.47 -22.57
CA GLY A 364 6.15 7.21 -21.41
C GLY A 364 5.78 6.51 -20.12
N TYR A 365 6.32 6.95 -19.00
CA TYR A 365 6.08 6.36 -17.69
C TYR A 365 6.28 7.36 -16.57
N PHE A 366 5.82 6.99 -15.37
CA PHE A 366 6.20 7.68 -14.15
C PHE A 366 7.56 7.17 -13.66
N ILE A 367 8.53 8.08 -13.55
CA ILE A 367 9.88 7.78 -13.06
C ILE A 367 9.87 7.35 -11.58
N GLY A 368 10.92 6.66 -11.17
CA GLY A 368 11.03 6.04 -9.86
C GLY A 368 10.96 7.00 -8.68
N ASN A 369 11.54 8.20 -8.81
CA ASN A 369 11.65 9.15 -7.71
C ASN A 369 11.92 10.57 -8.20
N VAL A 370 11.39 11.57 -7.49
CA VAL A 370 11.70 12.99 -7.68
C VAL A 370 11.89 13.64 -6.32
N SER A 371 13.07 14.18 -6.06
CA SER A 371 13.43 14.84 -4.81
C SER A 371 14.37 16.04 -5.07
N PRO A 372 14.68 16.88 -4.06
CA PRO A 372 15.64 17.97 -4.25
C PRO A 372 16.96 17.50 -4.88
N ALA A 373 17.34 18.10 -6.00
CA ALA A 373 18.53 17.78 -6.81
C ALA A 373 18.66 16.32 -7.28
N ARG A 374 17.56 15.56 -7.33
CA ARG A 374 17.59 14.14 -7.71
C ARG A 374 16.33 13.71 -8.45
N MET A 375 16.54 13.03 -9.57
CA MET A 375 15.52 12.23 -10.26
C MET A 375 16.06 10.83 -10.47
N ASP A 376 15.29 9.82 -10.06
CA ASP A 376 15.58 8.42 -10.34
C ASP A 376 14.78 7.99 -11.55
N PHE A 377 15.46 7.88 -12.70
CA PHE A 377 14.85 7.59 -13.98
C PHE A 377 14.42 6.14 -14.13
N ARG A 378 14.78 5.23 -13.21
CA ARG A 378 14.38 3.82 -13.32
C ARG A 378 12.86 3.68 -13.43
N TRP A 379 12.42 2.77 -14.29
CA TRP A 379 11.03 2.35 -14.39
C TRP A 379 10.71 1.36 -13.27
N PHE A 380 9.56 1.51 -12.61
CA PHE A 380 9.07 0.60 -11.58
C PHE A 380 7.67 0.09 -11.94
N CYS A 381 7.52 -1.22 -12.04
CA CYS A 381 6.31 -1.85 -12.55
C CYS A 381 5.07 -1.56 -11.69
N LEU A 382 5.18 -1.81 -10.38
CA LEU A 382 4.05 -1.70 -9.45
C LEU A 382 3.51 -0.27 -9.41
N GLY A 383 4.40 0.73 -9.28
CA GLY A 383 4.03 2.13 -9.26
C GLY A 383 3.28 2.58 -10.53
N ASN A 384 3.76 2.18 -11.71
CA ASN A 384 3.11 2.52 -12.97
C ASN A 384 1.75 1.81 -13.15
N CYS A 385 1.65 0.52 -12.78
CA CYS A 385 0.38 -0.20 -12.83
C CYS A 385 -0.65 0.41 -11.86
N VAL A 386 -0.27 0.70 -10.62
CA VAL A 386 -1.16 1.32 -9.64
C VAL A 386 -1.54 2.74 -10.05
N ALA A 387 -0.65 3.50 -10.71
CA ALA A 387 -0.98 4.81 -11.25
C ALA A 387 -2.10 4.73 -12.32
N ILE A 388 -2.08 3.70 -13.16
CA ILE A 388 -3.17 3.41 -14.11
C ILE A 388 -4.44 3.03 -13.36
N LEU A 389 -4.37 2.03 -12.46
CA LEU A 389 -5.53 1.47 -11.76
C LEU A 389 -6.27 2.51 -10.91
N SER A 390 -5.53 3.37 -10.22
CA SER A 390 -6.06 4.44 -9.37
C SER A 390 -6.55 5.67 -10.16
N SER A 391 -6.31 5.71 -11.47
CA SER A 391 -6.53 6.89 -12.33
C SER A 391 -5.73 8.12 -11.90
N LEU A 392 -4.55 7.88 -11.32
CA LEU A 392 -3.53 8.91 -11.17
C LEU A 392 -3.01 9.32 -12.54
N ALA A 393 -2.68 8.34 -13.39
CA ALA A 393 -2.39 8.56 -14.81
C ALA A 393 -3.62 9.10 -15.54
N THR A 394 -3.43 10.10 -16.42
CA THR A 394 -4.48 10.46 -17.38
C THR A 394 -4.69 9.31 -18.39
N PRO A 395 -5.80 9.28 -19.14
CA PRO A 395 -6.00 8.27 -20.19
C PRO A 395 -4.83 8.22 -21.19
N GLU A 396 -4.29 9.37 -21.58
CA GLU A 396 -3.16 9.49 -22.51
C GLU A 396 -1.88 8.91 -21.89
N GLN A 397 -1.60 9.24 -20.64
CA GLN A 397 -0.45 8.68 -19.90
C GLN A 397 -0.59 7.17 -19.72
N ALA A 398 -1.79 6.68 -19.42
CA ALA A 398 -2.05 5.25 -19.27
C ALA A 398 -1.85 4.49 -20.59
N SER A 399 -2.29 5.06 -21.71
CA SER A 399 -2.01 4.52 -23.05
C SER A 399 -0.52 4.53 -23.35
N ALA A 400 0.18 5.63 -23.05
CA ALA A 400 1.61 5.75 -23.29
C ALA A 400 2.45 4.79 -22.43
N ILE A 401 2.01 4.43 -21.21
CA ILE A 401 2.64 3.36 -20.42
C ILE A 401 2.49 2.00 -21.11
N MET A 402 1.33 1.72 -21.72
CA MET A 402 1.12 0.48 -22.47
C MET A 402 1.96 0.46 -23.75
N ASP A 403 2.01 1.57 -24.49
CA ASP A 403 2.88 1.72 -25.67
C ASP A 403 4.36 1.50 -25.31
N LEU A 404 4.81 2.01 -24.15
CA LEU A 404 6.16 1.77 -23.65
C LEU A 404 6.40 0.27 -23.42
N ILE A 405 5.51 -0.42 -22.70
CA ILE A 405 5.65 -1.85 -22.39
C ILE A 405 5.67 -2.68 -23.67
N GLU A 406 4.83 -2.37 -24.66
CA GLU A 406 4.85 -3.02 -25.97
C GLU A 406 6.17 -2.78 -26.71
N SER A 407 6.65 -1.53 -26.72
CA SER A 407 7.87 -1.15 -27.45
C SER A 407 9.16 -1.66 -26.80
N ARG A 408 9.14 -1.91 -25.48
CA ARG A 408 10.27 -2.37 -24.67
C ARG A 408 9.98 -3.70 -23.99
N TRP A 409 9.29 -4.57 -24.73
CA TRP A 409 8.82 -5.85 -24.21
C TRP A 409 9.98 -6.73 -23.73
N ASP A 410 11.06 -6.81 -24.50
CA ASP A 410 12.22 -7.63 -24.15
C ASP A 410 12.92 -7.14 -22.88
N GLU A 411 12.99 -5.83 -22.68
CA GLU A 411 13.60 -5.22 -21.51
C GLU A 411 12.73 -5.32 -20.25
N LEU A 412 11.41 -5.12 -20.38
CA LEU A 412 10.49 -5.00 -19.24
C LEU A 412 9.76 -6.32 -18.88
N VAL A 413 9.64 -7.22 -19.84
CA VAL A 413 9.00 -8.54 -19.69
C VAL A 413 10.00 -9.66 -19.96
N GLY A 414 10.60 -9.67 -21.15
CA GLY A 414 11.45 -10.76 -21.61
C GLY A 414 10.72 -12.10 -21.61
N GLU A 415 11.42 -13.17 -21.20
CA GLU A 415 10.86 -14.53 -21.11
C GLU A 415 10.11 -14.81 -19.79
N MET A 416 10.08 -13.87 -18.85
CA MET A 416 9.39 -14.05 -17.55
C MET A 416 8.77 -12.74 -17.09
N PRO A 417 7.44 -12.60 -17.13
CA PRO A 417 6.75 -11.41 -16.63
C PRO A 417 6.91 -11.29 -15.09
N LEU A 418 7.11 -10.12 -14.49
CA LEU A 418 7.53 -8.84 -15.06
C LEU A 418 8.75 -8.35 -14.30
N LYS A 419 9.59 -7.53 -14.93
CA LYS A 419 10.67 -6.84 -14.19
C LYS A 419 10.07 -5.99 -13.08
N ILE A 420 10.60 -6.10 -11.86
CA ILE A 420 10.19 -5.24 -10.74
C ILE A 420 10.58 -3.78 -10.98
N CYS A 421 11.79 -3.58 -11.52
CA CYS A 421 12.29 -2.30 -11.98
C CYS A 421 13.25 -2.48 -13.17
N TYR A 422 13.51 -1.40 -13.91
CA TYR A 422 14.47 -1.40 -15.01
C TYR A 422 15.19 -0.04 -15.12
N PRO A 423 16.50 -0.02 -15.43
CA PRO A 423 17.43 -1.17 -15.46
C PRO A 423 17.92 -1.58 -14.06
N ALA A 424 18.71 -2.66 -13.99
CA ALA A 424 19.46 -3.01 -12.80
C ALA A 424 20.63 -2.05 -12.55
N LEU A 425 20.91 -1.78 -11.28
CA LEU A 425 22.12 -1.11 -10.83
C LEU A 425 23.32 -2.05 -10.98
N GLU A 426 24.42 -1.53 -11.54
CA GLU A 426 25.62 -2.31 -11.82
C GLU A 426 26.88 -1.67 -11.21
N SER A 427 27.94 -2.47 -11.07
CA SER A 427 29.29 -2.01 -10.71
C SER A 427 29.33 -1.02 -9.53
N HIS A 428 29.68 0.26 -9.77
CA HIS A 428 29.79 1.28 -8.73
C HIS A 428 28.44 1.70 -8.17
N GLU A 429 27.41 1.81 -9.03
CA GLU A 429 26.06 2.17 -8.59
C GLU A 429 25.51 1.11 -7.63
N TRP A 430 25.67 -0.16 -7.97
CA TRP A 430 25.28 -1.26 -7.08
C TRP A 430 25.99 -1.16 -5.72
N ARG A 431 27.31 -0.96 -5.68
CA ARG A 431 28.07 -0.84 -4.42
C ARG A 431 27.58 0.34 -3.59
N ILE A 432 27.39 1.51 -4.21
CA ILE A 432 27.05 2.76 -3.52
C ILE A 432 25.60 2.75 -3.05
N VAL A 433 24.66 2.43 -3.94
CA VAL A 433 23.22 2.53 -3.70
C VAL A 433 22.75 1.42 -2.78
N THR A 434 23.13 0.17 -3.05
CA THR A 434 22.67 -0.98 -2.26
C THR A 434 23.52 -1.24 -1.01
N GLY A 435 24.74 -0.70 -0.96
CA GLY A 435 25.72 -1.03 0.09
C GLY A 435 26.31 -2.42 -0.09
N CYS A 436 26.55 -2.84 -1.34
CA CYS A 436 27.04 -4.17 -1.70
C CYS A 436 26.10 -5.33 -1.27
N ASP A 437 24.78 -5.13 -1.37
CA ASP A 437 23.79 -6.12 -0.92
C ASP A 437 23.84 -7.39 -1.80
N PRO A 438 24.24 -8.56 -1.25
CA PRO A 438 24.44 -9.78 -2.04
C PRO A 438 23.13 -10.40 -2.54
N LYS A 439 21.97 -10.03 -2.00
CA LYS A 439 20.66 -10.51 -2.51
C LYS A 439 20.22 -9.75 -3.77
N ASN A 440 20.66 -8.50 -3.89
CA ASN A 440 20.31 -7.56 -4.96
C ASN A 440 21.44 -7.38 -5.97
N THR A 441 22.10 -8.48 -6.37
CA THR A 441 23.08 -8.48 -7.47
C THR A 441 22.42 -8.11 -8.80
N ARG A 442 23.22 -7.94 -9.86
CA ARG A 442 22.76 -7.58 -11.19
C ARG A 442 21.63 -8.50 -11.67
N TRP A 443 20.47 -7.91 -12.02
CA TRP A 443 19.26 -8.60 -12.49
C TRP A 443 18.67 -9.64 -11.51
N SER A 444 18.91 -9.47 -10.21
CA SER A 444 18.46 -10.38 -9.15
C SER A 444 17.54 -9.69 -8.15
N TYR A 445 16.55 -10.44 -7.64
CA TYR A 445 15.63 -10.02 -6.58
C TYR A 445 15.04 -8.63 -6.87
N HIS A 446 15.28 -7.60 -6.06
CA HIS A 446 14.74 -6.26 -6.31
C HIS A 446 15.49 -5.47 -7.39
N ASN A 447 16.72 -5.86 -7.71
CA ASN A 447 17.60 -5.14 -8.64
C ASN A 447 17.41 -5.65 -10.08
N GLY A 448 16.23 -5.43 -10.64
CA GLY A 448 15.88 -5.86 -11.99
C GLY A 448 15.52 -7.34 -12.13
N GLY A 449 15.17 -8.02 -11.03
CA GLY A 449 14.62 -9.37 -11.09
C GLY A 449 13.23 -9.38 -11.74
N SER A 450 12.84 -10.53 -12.32
CA SER A 450 11.47 -10.78 -12.79
C SER A 450 10.63 -11.38 -11.67
N TRP A 451 9.46 -10.80 -11.41
CA TRP A 451 8.54 -11.18 -10.33
C TRP A 451 7.17 -11.57 -10.89
N PRO A 452 6.82 -12.87 -10.93
CA PRO A 452 5.54 -13.35 -11.47
C PRO A 452 4.30 -12.75 -10.78
N VAL A 453 4.41 -12.40 -9.50
CA VAL A 453 3.32 -11.76 -8.74
C VAL A 453 2.87 -10.43 -9.37
N LEU A 454 3.70 -9.76 -10.17
CA LEU A 454 3.31 -8.50 -10.82
C LEU A 454 2.35 -8.70 -12.00
N LEU A 455 2.16 -9.94 -12.47
CA LEU A 455 1.30 -10.25 -13.61
C LEU A 455 -0.15 -9.81 -13.39
N TRP A 456 -0.70 -9.95 -12.18
CA TRP A 456 -2.09 -9.54 -11.91
C TRP A 456 -2.30 -8.03 -12.02
N LEU A 457 -1.28 -7.25 -11.63
CA LEU A 457 -1.32 -5.78 -11.73
C LEU A 457 -1.30 -5.32 -13.18
N LEU A 458 -0.39 -5.89 -13.98
CA LEU A 458 -0.33 -5.58 -15.40
C LEU A 458 -1.62 -6.01 -16.10
N THR A 459 -2.12 -7.21 -15.81
CA THR A 459 -3.40 -7.71 -16.32
C THR A 459 -4.54 -6.73 -16.04
N ALA A 460 -4.67 -6.29 -14.79
CA ALA A 460 -5.69 -5.32 -14.41
C ALA A 460 -5.50 -3.96 -15.12
N ALA A 461 -4.25 -3.51 -15.28
CA ALA A 461 -3.95 -2.27 -15.99
C ALA A 461 -4.29 -2.37 -17.49
N CYS A 462 -3.94 -3.47 -18.16
CA CYS A 462 -4.28 -3.78 -19.54
C CYS A 462 -5.79 -3.81 -19.78
N ILE A 463 -6.55 -4.44 -18.86
CA ILE A 463 -8.02 -4.46 -18.93
C ILE A 463 -8.56 -3.02 -18.81
N LYS A 464 -8.03 -2.21 -17.88
CA LYS A 464 -8.48 -0.83 -17.67
C LYS A 464 -8.19 0.09 -18.85
N THR A 465 -7.10 -0.14 -19.58
CA THR A 465 -6.72 0.67 -20.76
C THR A 465 -7.32 0.15 -22.07
N GLY A 466 -7.98 -1.01 -22.07
CA GLY A 466 -8.50 -1.62 -23.28
C GLY A 466 -7.41 -2.22 -24.18
N ALA A 467 -6.29 -2.68 -23.60
CA ALA A 467 -5.17 -3.34 -24.28
C ALA A 467 -5.10 -4.85 -23.96
N PRO A 468 -6.11 -5.66 -24.33
CA PRO A 468 -6.18 -7.08 -23.96
C PRO A 468 -5.11 -7.96 -24.64
N THR A 469 -4.57 -7.54 -25.80
CA THR A 469 -3.51 -8.28 -26.51
C THR A 469 -2.22 -8.40 -25.70
N ASN A 470 -1.87 -7.38 -24.91
CA ASN A 470 -0.70 -7.42 -24.02
C ASN A 470 -0.91 -8.40 -22.86
N CYS A 471 -2.15 -8.45 -22.36
CA CYS A 471 -2.56 -9.40 -21.33
C CYS A 471 -2.46 -10.84 -21.83
N GLU A 472 -3.00 -11.14 -23.02
CA GLU A 472 -2.91 -12.48 -23.61
C GLU A 472 -1.47 -12.90 -23.89
N THR A 473 -0.61 -11.97 -24.32
CA THR A 473 0.80 -12.26 -24.59
C THR A 473 1.56 -12.56 -23.31
N CYS A 474 1.39 -11.73 -22.26
CA CYS A 474 1.98 -12.00 -20.94
C CYS A 474 1.55 -13.36 -20.35
N HIS A 475 0.28 -13.72 -20.48
CA HIS A 475 -0.24 -15.00 -20.00
C HIS A 475 0.25 -16.21 -20.81
N ARG A 476 0.70 -16.04 -22.06
CA ARG A 476 1.31 -17.12 -22.86
C ARG A 476 2.80 -17.27 -22.59
N THR A 477 3.45 -16.21 -22.14
CA THR A 477 4.88 -16.23 -21.73
C THR A 477 5.06 -16.88 -20.35
N CYS A 478 4.04 -16.81 -19.49
CA CYS A 478 3.96 -17.52 -18.20
C CYS A 478 3.46 -18.96 -18.38
#